data_AF-A0A265Q9E6-F1
#
_entry.id   AF-A0A265Q9E6-F1
#
_cell.length_a   1.000
_cell.length_b   1.000
_cell.length_c   1.000
_cell.angle_alpha   90.00
_cell.angle_beta   90.00
_cell.angle_gamma   90.00
#
_symmetry.space_group_name_H-M   'P 1'
#
loop_
_entity.id
_entity.type
_entity.pdbx_description
1 polymer ?
#
loop_
_entity_poly.entity_id
_entity_poly.type
_entity_poly.pdbx_seq_one_letter_code
_entity_poly.pdbx_strand_id
1 'polypeptide(L)'
;MFVSSEDIVFNELDKNLESIIRTSSILAKLKGKDNKLIYILEQEYKNDPFNIEKICAYCFYLWFLADDRLDLSDTNSVFQVSFNLINVVDDVVEIEPRYWILWILKYRIQSFMNFSEEELISDLKELLEIQRLKNYPSYFLVSDILLSHVYYLKGRYQEAEDILKEVNTYYEGKIKILKEFFQGFIDEYRNLVKRSEEESIMELLNQIEKEYF
;
A
#
# COMPACT_ATOMS: atom_id res chain seq x y z
N MET A 1 -1.64 23.66 -10.85
CA MET A 1 -3.07 23.99 -10.59
C MET A 1 -3.44 23.10 -9.43
N PHE A 2 -3.62 23.65 -8.22
CA PHE A 2 -3.91 22.81 -7.05
C PHE A 2 -5.31 22.22 -7.22
N VAL A 3 -5.40 20.90 -7.37
CA VAL A 3 -6.68 20.18 -7.35
C VAL A 3 -7.12 20.13 -5.89
N SER A 4 -8.33 20.60 -5.58
CA SER A 4 -8.88 20.44 -4.24
C SER A 4 -9.00 18.93 -3.93
N SER A 5 -8.68 18.50 -2.72
CA SER A 5 -8.83 17.09 -2.32
C SER A 5 -10.26 16.57 -2.54
N GLU A 6 -11.25 17.45 -2.45
CA GLU A 6 -12.67 17.17 -2.73
C GLU A 6 -12.99 16.85 -4.20
N ASP A 7 -12.11 17.24 -5.14
CA ASP A 7 -12.27 17.04 -6.59
C ASP A 7 -11.55 15.78 -7.10
N ILE A 8 -10.78 15.09 -6.25
CA ILE A 8 -10.03 13.90 -6.64
C ILE A 8 -10.98 12.71 -6.80
N VAL A 9 -10.99 12.12 -8.00
CA VAL A 9 -11.66 10.85 -8.27
C VAL A 9 -10.59 9.81 -8.54
N PHE A 10 -10.39 8.89 -7.59
CA PHE A 10 -9.36 7.86 -7.71
C PHE A 10 -9.63 6.91 -8.88
N ASN A 11 -8.55 6.47 -9.51
CA ASN A 11 -8.62 5.45 -10.55
C ASN A 11 -9.02 4.11 -9.94
N GLU A 12 -10.03 3.48 -10.52
CA GLU A 12 -10.36 2.11 -10.15
C GLU A 12 -9.24 1.14 -10.58
N LEU A 13 -9.06 0.07 -9.81
CA LEU A 13 -8.17 -1.00 -10.22
C LEU A 13 -8.86 -1.87 -11.27
N ASP A 14 -8.13 -2.20 -12.32
CA ASP A 14 -8.59 -3.12 -13.36
C ASP A 14 -7.71 -4.37 -13.47
N LYS A 15 -8.11 -5.28 -14.37
CA LYS A 15 -7.39 -6.53 -14.61
C LYS A 15 -6.05 -6.33 -15.32
N ASN A 16 -5.87 -5.23 -16.05
CA ASN A 16 -4.61 -4.95 -16.71
C ASN A 16 -3.55 -4.54 -15.67
N LEU A 17 -3.91 -3.61 -14.79
CA LEU A 17 -3.05 -3.16 -13.70
C LEU A 17 -2.70 -4.31 -12.74
N GLU A 18 -3.68 -5.18 -12.44
CA GLU A 18 -3.42 -6.41 -11.70
C GLU A 18 -2.35 -7.29 -12.38
N SER A 19 -2.47 -7.49 -13.69
CA SER A 19 -1.51 -8.29 -14.46
C SER A 19 -0.12 -7.67 -14.42
N ILE A 20 -0.01 -6.34 -14.51
CA ILE A 20 1.26 -5.63 -14.45
C ILE A 20 1.93 -5.83 -13.09
N ILE A 21 1.20 -5.61 -11.99
CA ILE A 21 1.73 -5.77 -10.63
C ILE A 21 2.15 -7.21 -10.37
N ARG A 22 1.34 -8.20 -10.79
CA ARG A 22 1.70 -9.62 -10.69
C ARG A 22 2.95 -9.96 -11.50
N THR A 23 3.06 -9.44 -12.72
CA THR A 23 4.27 -9.61 -13.55
C THR A 23 5.50 -8.97 -12.91
N SER A 24 5.37 -7.79 -12.32
CA SER A 24 6.46 -7.14 -11.57
C SER A 24 6.94 -8.01 -10.40
N SER A 25 6.03 -8.65 -9.66
CA SER A 25 6.37 -9.59 -8.59
C SER A 25 7.15 -10.80 -9.11
N ILE A 26 6.68 -11.42 -10.21
CA ILE A 26 7.35 -12.57 -10.84
C ILE A 26 8.73 -12.17 -11.35
N LEU A 27 8.84 -11.01 -12.02
CA LEU A 27 10.11 -10.50 -12.52
C LEU A 27 11.09 -10.21 -11.39
N ALA A 28 10.65 -9.61 -10.28
CA ALA A 28 11.50 -9.36 -9.12
C ALA A 28 12.09 -10.67 -8.58
N LYS A 29 11.26 -11.71 -8.43
CA LYS A 29 11.66 -13.05 -7.99
C LYS A 29 12.63 -13.75 -8.94
N LEU A 30 12.41 -13.63 -10.25
CA LEU A 30 13.23 -14.32 -11.26
C LEU A 30 14.53 -13.59 -11.60
N LYS A 31 14.53 -12.26 -11.56
CA LYS A 31 15.64 -11.42 -12.03
C LYS A 31 16.45 -10.80 -10.90
N GLY A 32 15.88 -10.65 -9.71
CA GLY A 32 16.57 -10.01 -8.60
C GLY A 32 17.07 -8.61 -8.97
N LYS A 33 18.26 -8.23 -8.50
CA LYS A 33 18.90 -6.92 -8.77
C LYS A 33 19.52 -6.89 -10.18
N ASP A 34 18.73 -7.15 -11.22
CA ASP A 34 19.18 -6.99 -12.60
C ASP A 34 19.19 -5.49 -12.96
N ASN A 35 20.37 -4.87 -12.84
CA ASN A 35 20.56 -3.44 -13.12
C ASN A 35 20.10 -3.03 -14.52
N LYS A 36 20.17 -3.93 -15.51
CA LYS A 36 19.71 -3.63 -16.86
C LYS A 36 18.19 -3.55 -16.90
N LEU A 37 17.50 -4.46 -16.22
CA LEU A 37 16.04 -4.44 -16.13
C LEU A 37 15.55 -3.22 -15.34
N ILE A 38 16.17 -2.91 -14.19
CA ILE A 38 15.86 -1.71 -13.41
C ILE A 38 15.98 -0.46 -14.28
N TYR A 39 17.09 -0.34 -15.03
CA TYR A 39 17.31 0.79 -15.93
C TYR A 39 16.24 0.85 -17.03
N ILE A 40 15.89 -0.27 -17.67
CA ILE A 40 14.83 -0.30 -18.70
C ILE A 40 13.49 0.18 -18.14
N LEU A 41 13.06 -0.36 -16.99
CA LEU A 41 11.79 0.03 -16.37
C LEU A 41 11.78 1.51 -15.97
N GLU A 42 12.89 2.00 -15.43
CA GLU A 42 13.06 3.41 -15.06
C GLU A 42 12.96 4.32 -16.29
N GLN A 43 13.62 3.97 -17.41
CA GLN A 43 13.54 4.76 -18.64
C GLN A 43 12.14 4.73 -19.25
N GLU A 44 11.47 3.59 -19.26
CA GLU A 44 10.08 3.48 -19.75
C GLU A 44 9.14 4.41 -18.98
N TYR A 45 9.23 4.42 -17.65
CA TYR A 45 8.48 5.34 -16.80
C TYR A 45 8.85 6.80 -17.10
N LYS A 46 10.13 7.16 -17.12
CA LYS A 46 10.59 8.55 -17.33
C LYS A 46 10.18 9.12 -18.69
N ASN A 47 10.09 8.27 -19.72
CA ASN A 47 9.66 8.68 -21.05
C ASN A 47 8.16 8.98 -21.13
N ASP A 48 7.36 8.50 -20.17
CA ASP A 48 5.90 8.63 -20.16
C ASP A 48 5.37 8.65 -18.71
N PRO A 49 5.63 9.76 -17.97
CA PRO A 49 5.40 9.84 -16.53
C PRO A 49 3.91 9.97 -16.14
N PHE A 50 3.00 9.89 -17.11
CA PHE A 50 1.56 9.91 -16.92
C PHE A 50 0.91 8.55 -17.19
N ASN A 51 1.71 7.52 -17.48
CA ASN A 51 1.22 6.19 -17.76
C ASN A 51 1.28 5.32 -16.50
N ILE A 52 0.12 5.14 -15.86
CA ILE A 52 -0.02 4.36 -14.63
C ILE A 52 0.58 2.95 -14.74
N GLU A 53 0.52 2.32 -15.91
CA GLU A 53 1.03 0.97 -16.14
C GLU A 53 2.54 0.91 -16.02
N LYS A 54 3.24 1.86 -16.67
CA LYS A 54 4.70 1.95 -16.64
C LYS A 54 5.20 2.33 -15.25
N ILE A 55 4.50 3.28 -14.60
CA ILE A 55 4.80 3.70 -13.23
C ILE A 55 4.64 2.52 -12.27
N CYS A 56 3.49 1.83 -12.31
CA CYS A 56 3.25 0.68 -11.45
C CYS A 56 4.22 -0.47 -11.75
N ALA A 57 4.56 -0.72 -13.02
CA ALA A 57 5.54 -1.74 -13.38
C ALA A 57 6.88 -1.49 -12.67
N TYR A 58 7.39 -0.25 -12.74
CA TYR A 58 8.65 0.15 -12.11
C TYR A 58 8.55 0.14 -10.57
N CYS A 59 7.56 0.83 -10.01
CA CYS A 59 7.39 0.99 -8.56
C CYS A 59 7.18 -0.36 -7.85
N PHE A 60 6.27 -1.19 -8.35
CA PHE A 60 6.02 -2.51 -7.74
C PHE A 60 7.18 -3.48 -7.95
N TYR A 61 7.91 -3.39 -9.07
CA TYR A 61 9.12 -4.20 -9.24
C TYR A 61 10.18 -3.86 -8.19
N LEU A 62 10.43 -2.57 -7.95
CA LEU A 62 11.34 -2.13 -6.89
C LEU A 62 10.85 -2.56 -5.50
N TRP A 63 9.55 -2.42 -5.23
CA TRP A 63 8.95 -2.88 -3.97
C TRP A 63 9.22 -4.38 -3.73
N PHE A 64 8.87 -5.24 -4.68
CA PHE A 64 9.06 -6.68 -4.52
C PHE A 64 10.54 -7.08 -4.43
N LEU A 65 11.45 -6.29 -5.01
CA LEU A 65 12.89 -6.50 -4.80
C LEU A 65 13.36 -6.21 -3.38
N ALA A 66 12.71 -5.26 -2.69
CA ALA A 66 12.99 -4.89 -1.31
C ALA A 66 12.28 -5.82 -0.31
N ASP A 67 11.02 -6.18 -0.58
CA ASP A 67 10.17 -7.02 0.26
C ASP A 67 10.72 -8.43 0.45
N ASP A 68 11.14 -9.10 -0.64
CA ASP A 68 11.80 -10.42 -0.59
C ASP A 68 13.15 -10.40 0.18
N ARG A 69 13.65 -9.22 0.55
CA ARG A 69 14.95 -9.00 1.22
C ARG A 69 14.85 -8.33 2.59
N LEU A 70 13.69 -8.36 3.23
CA LEU A 70 13.60 -8.07 4.66
C LEU A 70 14.35 -9.10 5.54
N ASP A 71 15.08 -10.03 4.91
CA ASP A 71 16.19 -10.78 5.52
C ASP A 71 17.40 -9.83 5.71
N LEU A 72 17.52 -9.34 6.95
CA LEU A 72 18.30 -8.21 7.52
C LEU A 72 19.82 -8.14 7.24
N SER A 73 20.33 -8.84 6.22
CA SER A 73 21.77 -8.93 5.92
C SER A 73 22.34 -7.75 5.12
N ASP A 74 21.51 -7.00 4.37
CA ASP A 74 21.94 -5.85 3.56
C ASP A 74 20.95 -4.67 3.69
N THR A 75 20.84 -4.14 4.90
CA THR A 75 19.94 -3.05 5.29
C THR A 75 20.11 -1.79 4.45
N ASN A 76 21.34 -1.42 4.09
CA ASN A 76 21.62 -0.21 3.30
C ASN A 76 20.96 -0.25 1.92
N SER A 77 20.96 -1.41 1.27
CA SER A 77 20.35 -1.53 -0.06
C SER A 77 18.82 -1.48 -0.03
N VAL A 78 18.20 -2.01 1.03
CA VAL A 78 16.75 -1.95 1.25
C VAL A 78 16.33 -0.50 1.49
N PHE A 79 17.03 0.22 2.37
CA PHE A 79 16.76 1.64 2.61
C PHE A 79 16.87 2.46 1.32
N GLN A 80 17.92 2.26 0.52
CA GLN A 80 18.09 3.00 -0.72
C GLN A 80 16.95 2.75 -1.71
N VAL A 81 16.51 1.50 -1.88
CA VAL A 81 15.38 1.16 -2.76
C VAL A 81 14.09 1.79 -2.24
N SER A 82 13.84 1.72 -0.92
CA SER A 82 12.66 2.34 -0.29
C SER A 82 12.62 3.86 -0.46
N PHE A 83 13.73 4.57 -0.23
CA PHE A 83 13.79 6.02 -0.44
C PHE A 83 13.60 6.40 -1.90
N ASN A 84 14.26 5.70 -2.82
CA ASN A 84 14.06 5.95 -4.25
C ASN A 84 12.60 5.75 -4.66
N LEU A 85 11.95 4.70 -4.13
CA LEU A 85 10.56 4.40 -4.41
C LEU A 85 9.62 5.46 -3.85
N ILE A 86 9.83 5.92 -2.61
CA ILE A 86 9.06 7.02 -2.02
C ILE A 86 9.17 8.28 -2.87
N ASN A 87 10.40 8.69 -3.24
CA ASN A 87 10.61 9.88 -4.06
C ASN A 87 9.90 9.79 -5.41
N VAL A 88 9.96 8.64 -6.08
CA VAL A 88 9.26 8.42 -7.35
C VAL A 88 7.75 8.49 -7.17
N VAL A 89 7.22 7.91 -6.08
CA VAL A 89 5.79 8.01 -5.78
C VAL A 89 5.40 9.46 -5.52
N ASP A 90 6.15 10.20 -4.71
CA ASP A 90 5.89 11.61 -4.40
C ASP A 90 5.84 12.47 -5.66
N ASP A 91 6.85 12.35 -6.55
CA ASP A 91 6.89 13.05 -7.84
C ASP A 91 5.65 12.73 -8.71
N VAL A 92 5.21 11.47 -8.72
CA VAL A 92 4.06 11.05 -9.52
C VAL A 92 2.75 11.56 -8.92
N VAL A 93 2.55 11.42 -7.61
CA VAL A 93 1.26 11.77 -6.99
C VAL A 93 1.07 13.28 -6.86
N GLU A 94 2.15 14.07 -6.83
CA GLU A 94 2.07 15.53 -6.96
C GLU A 94 1.45 15.94 -8.30
N ILE A 95 1.75 15.19 -9.36
CA ILE A 95 1.26 15.46 -10.72
C ILE A 95 -0.09 14.79 -10.97
N GLU A 96 -0.25 13.56 -10.48
CA GLU A 96 -1.40 12.70 -10.74
C GLU A 96 -1.88 11.99 -9.46
N PRO A 97 -2.60 12.70 -8.58
CA PRO A 97 -2.98 12.19 -7.27
C PRO A 97 -4.01 11.07 -7.33
N ARG A 98 -4.65 10.83 -8.50
CA ARG A 98 -5.71 9.81 -8.65
C ARG A 98 -5.19 8.38 -8.57
N TYR A 99 -3.87 8.17 -8.62
CA TYR A 99 -3.25 6.84 -8.54
C TYR A 99 -3.12 6.32 -7.10
N TRP A 100 -4.25 6.16 -6.41
CA TRP A 100 -4.34 5.77 -4.98
C TRP A 100 -3.47 4.58 -4.57
N ILE A 101 -3.28 3.61 -5.47
CA ILE A 101 -2.48 2.41 -5.20
C ILE A 101 -1.00 2.72 -4.94
N LEU A 102 -0.48 3.82 -5.51
CA LEU A 102 0.87 4.31 -5.25
C LEU A 102 0.96 4.93 -3.86
N TRP A 103 -0.08 5.63 -3.40
CA TRP A 103 -0.17 6.14 -2.02
C TRP A 103 -0.11 4.99 -1.01
N ILE A 104 -0.88 3.92 -1.23
CA ILE A 104 -0.82 2.71 -0.40
C ILE A 104 0.56 2.07 -0.39
N LEU A 105 1.23 2.04 -1.55
CA LEU A 105 2.59 1.53 -1.63
C LEU A 105 3.56 2.38 -0.80
N LYS A 106 3.50 3.71 -0.94
CA LYS A 106 4.31 4.66 -0.15
C LYS A 106 4.07 4.48 1.35
N TYR A 107 2.81 4.50 1.78
CA TYR A 107 2.46 4.39 3.20
C TYR A 107 2.86 3.04 3.79
N ARG A 108 2.75 1.96 3.02
CA ARG A 108 3.27 0.64 3.43
C ARG A 108 4.79 0.67 3.63
N ILE A 109 5.54 1.31 2.76
CA ILE A 109 7.00 1.42 2.91
C ILE A 109 7.35 2.27 4.13
N GLN A 110 6.67 3.40 4.31
CA GLN A 110 6.88 4.29 5.45
C GLN A 110 6.57 3.60 6.78
N SER A 111 5.54 2.74 6.84
CA SER A 111 5.23 1.97 8.06
C SER A 111 6.36 1.00 8.45
N PHE A 112 7.14 0.49 7.49
CA PHE A 112 8.33 -0.32 7.80
C PHE A 112 9.53 0.51 8.24
N MET A 113 9.64 1.74 7.74
CA MET A 113 10.78 2.61 8.02
C MET A 113 10.68 3.35 9.36
N ASN A 114 9.51 3.35 10.01
CA ASN A 114 9.22 4.12 11.24
C ASN A 114 9.61 5.61 11.11
N PHE A 115 9.44 6.18 9.91
CA PHE A 115 9.76 7.58 9.63
C PHE A 115 8.52 8.46 9.83
N SER A 116 8.64 9.52 10.62
CA SER A 116 7.60 10.56 10.84
C SER A 116 6.18 9.99 11.02
N GLU A 117 5.99 9.21 12.08
CA GLU A 117 4.80 8.35 12.23
C GLU A 117 3.49 9.14 12.38
N GLU A 118 3.52 10.33 12.98
CA GLU A 118 2.33 11.20 13.07
C GLU A 118 1.98 11.85 11.71
N GLU A 119 2.98 12.11 10.87
CA GLU A 119 2.77 12.58 9.50
C GLU A 119 2.12 11.47 8.66
N LEU A 120 2.63 10.22 8.75
CA LEU A 120 2.00 9.06 8.12
C LEU A 120 0.55 8.87 8.55
N ILE A 121 0.25 9.01 9.84
CA ILE A 121 -1.13 8.94 10.36
C ILE A 121 -2.00 10.05 9.76
N SER A 122 -1.50 11.28 9.72
CA SER A 122 -2.22 12.43 9.13
C SER A 122 -2.52 12.20 7.66
N ASP A 123 -1.51 11.80 6.90
CA ASP A 123 -1.59 11.51 5.47
C ASP A 123 -2.59 10.38 5.16
N LEU A 124 -2.55 9.28 5.93
CA LEU A 124 -3.50 8.17 5.79
C LEU A 124 -4.94 8.60 6.09
N LYS A 125 -5.15 9.49 7.07
CA LYS A 125 -6.48 10.03 7.37
C LYS A 125 -7.00 10.89 6.22
N GLU A 126 -6.16 11.75 5.64
CA GLU A 126 -6.54 12.53 4.47
C GLU A 126 -6.91 11.63 3.28
N LEU A 127 -6.10 10.59 3.00
CA LEU A 127 -6.43 9.62 1.96
C LEU A 127 -7.79 8.95 2.22
N LEU A 128 -8.06 8.52 3.45
CA LEU A 128 -9.32 7.90 3.85
C LEU A 128 -10.50 8.86 3.68
N GLU A 129 -10.35 10.12 4.06
CA GLU A 129 -11.38 11.14 3.84
C GLU A 129 -11.71 11.26 2.34
N ILE A 130 -10.70 11.36 1.47
CA ILE A 130 -10.91 11.43 0.03
C ILE A 130 -11.56 10.15 -0.51
N GLN A 131 -11.09 8.97 -0.09
CA GLN A 131 -11.68 7.68 -0.50
C GLN A 131 -13.14 7.56 -0.06
N ARG A 132 -13.50 8.12 1.10
CA ARG A 132 -14.85 8.04 1.65
C ARG A 132 -15.82 9.06 1.06
N LEU A 133 -15.35 10.08 0.34
CA LEU A 133 -16.21 11.08 -0.32
C LEU A 133 -16.93 10.54 -1.56
N LYS A 134 -16.48 9.42 -2.14
CA LYS A 134 -16.99 8.85 -3.40
C LYS A 134 -17.07 7.33 -3.26
N ASN A 135 -17.92 6.71 -4.09
CA ASN A 135 -18.20 5.27 -4.22
C ASN A 135 -17.10 4.36 -3.63
N TYR A 136 -17.46 3.36 -2.82
CA TYR A 136 -16.54 2.56 -1.98
C TYR A 136 -16.20 1.20 -2.61
N PRO A 137 -15.24 1.08 -3.56
CA PRO A 137 -14.66 -0.21 -3.86
C PRO A 137 -14.15 -0.88 -2.60
N SER A 138 -14.43 -2.17 -2.44
CA SER A 138 -14.04 -2.92 -1.25
C SER A 138 -12.55 -2.91 -0.99
N TYR A 139 -11.71 -2.80 -2.02
CA TYR A 139 -10.25 -2.74 -1.85
C TYR A 139 -9.75 -1.48 -1.14
N PHE A 140 -10.55 -0.41 -0.99
CA PHE A 140 -10.15 0.76 -0.21
C PHE A 140 -10.07 0.48 1.29
N LEU A 141 -10.69 -0.59 1.79
CA LEU A 141 -10.57 -1.01 3.20
C LEU A 141 -9.12 -1.25 3.64
N VAL A 142 -8.20 -1.51 2.69
CA VAL A 142 -6.78 -1.67 2.99
C VAL A 142 -6.17 -0.42 3.62
N SER A 143 -6.66 0.77 3.27
CA SER A 143 -6.25 2.02 3.91
C SER A 143 -6.58 2.02 5.41
N ASP A 144 -7.79 1.57 5.78
CA ASP A 144 -8.23 1.44 7.18
C ASP A 144 -7.40 0.40 7.93
N ILE A 145 -7.15 -0.75 7.31
CA ILE A 145 -6.30 -1.80 7.89
C ILE A 145 -4.88 -1.27 8.14
N LEU A 146 -4.31 -0.54 7.18
CA LEU A 146 -2.97 0.03 7.31
C LEU A 146 -2.93 1.09 8.43
N LEU A 147 -3.92 1.98 8.51
CA LEU A 147 -3.99 2.98 9.59
C LEU A 147 -4.15 2.32 10.96
N SER A 148 -5.01 1.30 11.07
CA SER A 148 -5.18 0.51 12.29
C SER A 148 -3.87 -0.18 12.70
N HIS A 149 -3.16 -0.79 11.74
CA HIS A 149 -1.86 -1.40 11.97
C HIS A 149 -0.82 -0.38 12.47
N VAL A 150 -0.76 0.80 11.86
CA VAL A 150 0.13 1.89 12.32
C VAL A 150 -0.20 2.30 13.76
N TYR A 151 -1.48 2.50 14.09
CA TYR A 151 -1.88 2.83 15.46
C TYR A 151 -1.50 1.74 16.46
N TYR A 152 -1.70 0.49 16.09
CA TYR A 152 -1.32 -0.64 16.91
C TYR A 152 0.18 -0.67 17.22
N LEU A 153 1.02 -0.44 16.21
CA LEU A 153 2.48 -0.35 16.38
C LEU A 153 2.91 0.81 17.30
N LYS A 154 2.03 1.80 17.52
CA LYS A 154 2.24 2.91 18.47
C LYS A 154 1.71 2.62 19.88
N GLY A 155 1.12 1.45 20.12
CA GLY A 155 0.44 1.16 21.39
C GLY A 155 -0.90 1.88 21.55
N ARG A 156 -1.43 2.47 20.48
CA ARG A 156 -2.75 3.12 20.42
C ARG A 156 -3.82 2.09 20.07
N TYR A 157 -3.97 1.09 20.95
CA TYR A 157 -4.80 -0.09 20.69
C TYR A 157 -6.28 0.25 20.55
N GLN A 158 -6.78 1.21 21.35
CA GLN A 158 -8.17 1.64 21.25
C GLN A 158 -8.45 2.28 19.89
N GLU A 159 -7.61 3.22 19.44
CA GLU A 159 -7.76 3.82 18.11
C GLU A 159 -7.66 2.79 16.98
N ALA A 160 -6.75 1.80 17.11
CA ALA A 160 -6.63 0.72 16.15
C ALA A 160 -7.90 -0.16 16.08
N GLU A 161 -8.46 -0.52 17.23
CA GLU A 161 -9.68 -1.31 17.34
C GLU A 161 -10.89 -0.57 16.79
N ASP A 162 -11.03 0.72 17.11
CA ASP A 162 -12.15 1.56 16.66
C ASP A 162 -12.20 1.65 15.13
N ILE A 163 -11.05 1.77 14.45
CA ILE A 163 -11.00 1.74 12.98
C ILE A 163 -11.51 0.41 12.42
N LEU A 164 -11.07 -0.72 12.98
CA LEU A 164 -11.47 -2.04 12.47
C LEU A 164 -12.97 -2.30 12.65
N LYS A 165 -13.57 -1.79 13.74
CA LYS A 165 -15.02 -1.87 13.96
C LYS A 165 -15.83 -1.14 12.89
N GLU A 166 -15.28 -0.07 12.33
CA GLU A 166 -15.98 0.74 11.34
C GLU A 166 -15.88 0.22 9.90
N VAL A 167 -14.96 -0.71 9.61
CA VAL A 167 -14.73 -1.25 8.24
C VAL A 167 -16.04 -1.71 7.59
N ASN A 168 -16.85 -2.49 8.32
CA ASN A 168 -18.12 -3.03 7.82
C ASN A 168 -19.21 -1.98 7.62
N THR A 169 -19.01 -0.75 8.10
CA THR A 169 -19.93 0.36 7.89
C THR A 169 -19.73 1.02 6.52
N TYR A 170 -18.50 0.97 5.99
CA TYR A 170 -18.14 1.70 4.77
C TYR A 170 -17.99 0.81 3.54
N TYR A 171 -17.61 -0.45 3.70
CA TYR A 171 -17.26 -1.31 2.56
C TYR A 171 -18.19 -2.50 2.43
N GLU A 172 -18.48 -2.90 1.20
CA GLU A 172 -19.28 -4.08 0.92
C GLU A 172 -18.67 -4.92 -0.20
N GLY A 173 -18.83 -6.24 -0.11
CA GLY A 173 -18.46 -7.19 -1.15
C GLY A 173 -16.97 -7.56 -1.17
N LYS A 174 -16.66 -8.71 -1.77
CA LYS A 174 -15.31 -9.26 -1.78
C LYS A 174 -14.36 -8.49 -2.69
N ILE A 175 -13.10 -8.41 -2.27
CA ILE A 175 -11.98 -7.93 -3.08
C ILE A 175 -11.67 -8.96 -4.16
N LYS A 176 -11.72 -8.53 -5.43
CA LYS A 176 -11.52 -9.39 -6.62
C LYS A 176 -10.24 -9.10 -7.41
N ILE A 177 -9.58 -8.00 -7.11
CA ILE A 177 -8.40 -7.52 -7.82
C ILE A 177 -7.30 -7.31 -6.79
N LEU A 178 -6.09 -7.81 -7.08
CA LEU A 178 -4.94 -7.73 -6.17
C LEU A 178 -5.22 -8.32 -4.77
N LYS A 179 -6.17 -9.26 -4.69
CA LYS A 179 -6.62 -9.85 -3.43
C LYS A 179 -5.44 -10.36 -2.60
N GLU A 180 -4.52 -11.11 -3.20
CA GLU A 180 -3.38 -11.71 -2.49
C GLU A 180 -2.38 -10.67 -2.00
N PHE A 181 -2.19 -9.58 -2.75
CA PHE A 181 -1.35 -8.46 -2.32
C PHE A 181 -1.94 -7.76 -1.10
N PHE A 182 -3.26 -7.50 -1.14
CA PHE A 182 -3.99 -6.87 -0.05
C PHE A 182 -4.15 -7.77 1.18
N GLN A 183 -4.30 -9.08 0.98
CA GLN A 183 -4.32 -10.07 2.05
C GLN A 183 -3.03 -10.02 2.87
N GLY A 184 -1.90 -9.73 2.23
CA GLY A 184 -0.62 -9.60 2.92
C GLY A 184 -0.62 -8.55 4.04
N PHE A 185 -1.45 -7.49 3.96
CA PHE A 185 -1.57 -6.50 5.05
C PHE A 185 -2.24 -7.12 6.29
N ILE A 186 -3.29 -7.93 6.08
CA ILE A 186 -4.00 -8.63 7.15
C ILE A 186 -3.09 -9.68 7.79
N ASP A 187 -2.44 -10.50 6.96
CA ASP A 187 -1.60 -11.60 7.44
C ASP A 187 -0.46 -11.08 8.32
N GLU A 188 0.18 -10.00 7.89
CA GLU A 188 1.23 -9.32 8.65
C GLU A 188 0.70 -8.79 9.99
N TYR A 189 -0.42 -8.07 9.97
CA TYR A 189 -0.99 -7.50 11.18
C TYR A 189 -1.44 -8.58 12.18
N ARG A 190 -2.08 -9.66 11.71
CA ARG A 190 -2.43 -10.81 12.56
C ARG A 190 -1.21 -11.48 13.17
N ASN A 191 -0.13 -11.65 12.40
CA ASN A 191 1.10 -12.24 12.90
C ASN A 191 1.72 -11.41 14.03
N LEU A 192 1.56 -10.09 13.98
CA LEU A 192 1.98 -9.19 15.06
C LEU A 192 1.05 -9.33 16.29
N VAL A 193 -0.27 -9.17 16.10
CA VAL A 193 -1.28 -9.22 17.17
C VAL A 193 -1.22 -10.54 17.95
N LYS A 194 -0.99 -11.65 17.25
CA LYS A 194 -0.85 -12.99 17.85
C LYS A 194 0.25 -13.08 18.92
N ARG A 195 1.30 -12.24 18.83
CA ARG A 195 2.44 -12.25 19.78
C ARG A 195 2.15 -11.48 21.07
N SER A 196 1.14 -10.62 21.04
CA SER A 196 0.82 -9.63 22.09
C SER A 196 -0.51 -9.90 22.78
N GLU A 197 -1.23 -10.96 22.39
CA GLU A 197 -2.45 -11.46 23.04
C GLU A 197 -3.65 -10.47 23.06
N GLU A 198 -3.70 -9.53 22.12
CA GLU A 198 -4.86 -8.62 21.94
C GLU A 198 -6.00 -9.32 21.19
N GLU A 199 -6.85 -10.03 21.94
CA GLU A 199 -7.91 -10.90 21.39
C GLU A 199 -8.96 -10.13 20.56
N SER A 200 -9.37 -8.92 20.97
CA SER A 200 -10.40 -8.14 20.29
C SER A 200 -10.00 -7.77 18.86
N ILE A 201 -8.79 -7.25 18.68
CA ILE A 201 -8.24 -6.87 17.38
C ILE A 201 -8.06 -8.11 16.50
N MET A 202 -7.59 -9.23 17.05
CA MET A 202 -7.48 -10.49 16.32
C MET A 202 -8.84 -10.97 15.78
N GLU A 203 -9.88 -10.91 16.61
CA GLU A 203 -11.25 -11.27 16.19
C GLU A 203 -11.76 -10.39 15.04
N LEU A 204 -11.56 -9.08 15.14
CA LEU A 204 -11.96 -8.14 14.08
C LEU A 204 -11.22 -8.40 12.77
N LEU A 205 -9.90 -8.64 12.83
CA LEU A 205 -9.11 -8.99 11.64
C LEU A 205 -9.59 -10.30 10.98
N ASN A 206 -9.95 -11.31 11.78
CA ASN A 206 -10.49 -12.57 11.27
C ASN A 206 -11.88 -12.39 10.61
N GLN A 207 -12.71 -11.48 11.15
CA GLN A 207 -14.01 -11.17 10.57
C GLN A 207 -13.86 -10.47 9.22
N ILE A 208 -13.01 -9.43 9.16
CA ILE A 208 -12.69 -8.70 7.94
C ILE A 208 -12.12 -9.63 6.86
N GLU A 209 -11.17 -10.50 7.23
CA GLU A 209 -10.60 -11.50 6.32
C GLU A 209 -11.69 -12.38 5.70
N LYS A 210 -12.58 -12.94 6.54
CA LYS A 210 -13.64 -13.84 6.08
C LYS A 210 -14.64 -13.15 5.14
N GLU A 211 -14.95 -11.89 5.43
CA GLU A 211 -15.98 -11.12 4.74
C GLU A 211 -15.49 -10.60 3.38
N TYR A 212 -14.29 -10.01 3.34
CA TYR A 212 -13.79 -9.31 2.16
C TYR A 212 -12.80 -10.10 1.31
N PHE A 213 -12.11 -11.10 1.88
CA PHE A 213 -11.14 -11.93 1.18
C PHE A 213 -11.74 -13.33 0.94
#